data_AF-A0A7T7VTG9-F1
#
_entry.id   AF-A0A7T7VTG9-F1
#
_cell.length_a   1.000
_cell.length_b   1.000
_cell.length_c   1.000
_cell.angle_alpha   90.00
_cell.angle_beta   90.00
_cell.angle_gamma   90.00
#
_symmetry.space_group_name_H-M   'P 1'
#
loop_
_entity.id
_entity.type
_entity.pdbx_description
1 polymer ?
#
loop_
_entity_poly.entity_id
_entity_poly.type
_entity_poly.pdbx_seq_one_letter_code
_entity_poly.pdbx_strand_id
1 'polypeptide(L)'
;MGGDLKVTREVAFYLSKLMSYKDEYEVGRLYSSKQYWDRLNQAFEGDFKVKIQMAPPVFAKPRKPGGEPEKIEFGPWIFPVLRMLGKMKGLRGGMFDIFGYSAERKMERRLIGEYRDLIEGLLPRLTPGTQAEIAEIAALPDMVRGYGPIKERNVESYEEEKAKLLARLDEPVQQAA
;
A
#
# COMPACT_ATOMS: atom_id res chain seq x y z
N MET A 1 6.09 -33.90 6.58
CA MET A 1 6.83 -32.86 5.82
C MET A 1 6.20 -31.51 6.12
N GLY A 2 6.55 -30.89 7.24
CA GLY A 2 6.16 -29.52 7.58
C GLY A 2 7.43 -28.77 7.90
N GLY A 3 8.26 -28.55 6.88
CA GLY A 3 9.44 -27.70 7.03
C GLY A 3 8.97 -26.30 7.41
N ASP A 4 9.69 -25.65 8.30
CA ASP A 4 9.36 -24.33 8.85
C ASP A 4 9.33 -23.28 7.72
N LEU A 5 8.18 -23.14 7.05
CA LEU A 5 7.96 -22.23 5.90
C LEU A 5 7.83 -20.76 6.34
N LYS A 6 8.41 -20.38 7.48
CA LYS A 6 8.27 -19.05 8.05
C LYS A 6 8.68 -17.97 7.05
N VAL A 7 9.87 -18.09 6.46
CA VAL A 7 10.35 -17.13 5.45
C VAL A 7 9.42 -17.03 4.25
N THR A 8 9.00 -18.17 3.68
CA THR A 8 8.07 -18.20 2.54
C THR A 8 6.74 -17.52 2.87
N ARG A 9 6.21 -17.77 4.09
CA ARG A 9 4.97 -17.18 4.55
C ARG A 9 5.09 -15.67 4.71
N GLU A 10 6.16 -15.19 5.37
CA GLU A 10 6.37 -13.75 5.54
C GLU A 10 6.52 -13.05 4.19
N VAL A 11 7.33 -13.62 3.28
CA VAL A 11 7.51 -13.08 1.93
C VAL A 11 6.18 -12.99 1.18
N ALA A 12 5.41 -14.07 1.16
CA ALA A 12 4.13 -14.09 0.45
C ALA A 12 3.13 -13.07 1.05
N PHE A 13 3.05 -13.03 2.38
CA PHE A 13 2.14 -12.14 3.08
C PHE A 13 2.50 -10.66 2.85
N TYR A 14 3.75 -10.28 3.06
CA TYR A 14 4.15 -8.88 2.98
C TYR A 14 4.29 -8.37 1.54
N LEU A 15 4.69 -9.23 0.59
CA LEU A 15 4.59 -8.87 -0.82
C LEU A 15 3.14 -8.61 -1.22
N SER A 16 2.19 -9.45 -0.78
CA SER A 16 0.77 -9.23 -1.05
C SER A 16 0.26 -7.92 -0.45
N LYS A 17 0.75 -7.57 0.75
CA LYS A 17 0.40 -6.33 1.44
C LYS A 17 0.93 -5.09 0.70
N LEU A 18 2.19 -5.11 0.27
CA LEU A 18 2.79 -4.03 -0.52
C LEU A 18 2.08 -3.83 -1.88
N MET A 19 1.66 -4.93 -2.50
CA MET A 19 0.93 -4.90 -3.77
C MET A 19 -0.53 -4.46 -3.62
N SER A 20 -1.07 -4.43 -2.39
CA SER A 20 -2.47 -4.06 -2.08
C SER A 20 -2.65 -2.56 -1.81
N TYR A 21 -1.93 -1.70 -2.54
CA TYR A 21 -2.14 -0.26 -2.45
C TYR A 21 -3.52 0.14 -2.97
N LYS A 22 -3.98 1.31 -2.52
CA LYS A 22 -5.30 1.83 -2.90
C LYS A 22 -5.31 2.17 -4.39
N ASP A 23 -6.07 1.42 -5.17
CA ASP A 23 -6.27 1.73 -6.58
C ASP A 23 -7.54 2.56 -6.80
N GLU A 24 -7.37 3.78 -7.28
CA GLU A 24 -8.46 4.76 -7.48
C GLU A 24 -9.49 4.27 -8.50
N TYR A 25 -9.07 3.48 -9.49
CA TYR A 25 -9.99 2.85 -10.44
C TYR A 25 -10.86 1.79 -9.73
N GLU A 26 -10.29 0.97 -8.84
CA GLU A 26 -11.09 0.04 -8.02
C GLU A 26 -12.02 0.78 -7.04
N VAL A 27 -11.57 1.89 -6.45
CA VAL A 27 -12.44 2.75 -5.62
C VAL A 27 -13.64 3.23 -6.44
N GLY A 28 -13.40 3.72 -7.66
CA GLY A 28 -14.48 4.14 -8.57
C GLY A 28 -15.47 3.01 -8.87
N ARG A 29 -14.97 1.79 -9.11
CA ARG A 29 -15.81 0.60 -9.33
C ARG A 29 -16.62 0.21 -8.09
N LEU A 30 -16.03 0.27 -6.89
CA LEU A 30 -16.70 -0.09 -5.63
C LEU A 30 -17.87 0.86 -5.33
N TYR A 31 -17.64 2.17 -5.40
CA TYR A 31 -18.66 3.20 -5.17
C TYR A 31 -19.75 3.24 -6.25
N SER A 32 -19.47 2.69 -7.43
CA SER A 32 -20.45 2.59 -8.53
C SER A 32 -21.12 1.22 -8.64
N SER A 33 -20.77 0.27 -7.75
CA SER A 33 -21.29 -1.10 -7.80
C SER A 33 -22.76 -1.16 -7.38
N LYS A 34 -23.55 -1.99 -8.08
CA LYS A 34 -24.97 -2.19 -7.75
C LYS A 34 -25.15 -2.71 -6.31
N GLN A 35 -24.28 -3.61 -5.89
CA GLN A 35 -24.31 -4.18 -4.54
C GLN A 35 -24.10 -3.14 -3.44
N TYR A 36 -23.27 -2.11 -3.67
CA TYR A 36 -23.09 -1.00 -2.74
C TYR A 36 -24.39 -0.21 -2.56
N TRP A 37 -25.05 0.12 -3.67
CA TRP A 37 -26.32 0.86 -3.65
C TRP A 37 -27.49 0.03 -3.11
N ASP A 38 -27.55 -1.26 -3.43
CA ASP A 38 -28.57 -2.16 -2.88
C ASP A 38 -28.46 -2.23 -1.34
N ARG A 39 -27.23 -2.32 -0.79
CA ARG A 39 -26.99 -2.29 0.65
C ARG A 39 -27.36 -0.95 1.30
N LEU A 40 -27.04 0.16 0.64
CA LEU A 40 -27.42 1.49 1.11
C LEU A 40 -28.94 1.65 1.19
N ASN A 41 -29.66 1.23 0.15
CA ASN A 41 -31.12 1.30 0.10
C ASN A 41 -31.80 0.36 1.12
N GLN A 42 -31.14 -0.72 1.53
CA GLN A 42 -31.63 -1.60 2.60
C GLN A 42 -31.36 -1.03 3.99
N ALA A 43 -30.25 -0.30 4.17
CA ALA A 43 -29.83 0.22 5.46
C ALA A 43 -30.49 1.56 5.83
N PHE A 44 -30.97 2.31 4.84
CA PHE A 44 -31.55 3.64 5.05
C PHE A 44 -32.92 3.72 4.38
N GLU A 45 -33.92 4.19 5.13
CA GLU A 45 -35.27 4.46 4.63
C GLU A 45 -35.40 5.90 4.11
N GLY A 46 -36.22 6.11 3.08
CA GLY A 46 -36.53 7.43 2.52
C GLY A 46 -35.52 7.98 1.51
N ASP A 47 -35.70 9.26 1.14
CA ASP A 47 -34.83 9.97 0.19
C ASP A 47 -33.54 10.45 0.85
N PHE A 48 -32.51 9.60 0.86
CA PHE A 48 -31.18 9.98 1.37
C PHE A 48 -30.26 10.49 0.26
N LYS A 49 -29.39 11.45 0.62
CA LYS A 49 -28.33 11.96 -0.28
C LYS A 49 -26.98 11.47 0.21
N VAL A 50 -26.32 10.67 -0.60
CA VAL A 50 -24.96 10.22 -0.31
C VAL A 50 -23.96 11.31 -0.72
N LYS A 51 -23.04 11.62 0.19
CA LYS A 51 -21.90 12.50 -0.06
C LYS A 51 -20.61 11.76 0.26
N ILE A 52 -19.56 12.00 -0.52
CA ILE A 52 -18.25 11.38 -0.32
C ILE A 52 -17.25 12.46 0.07
N GLN A 53 -16.52 12.24 1.17
CA GLN A 53 -15.38 13.07 1.52
C GLN A 53 -14.12 12.47 0.90
N MET A 54 -13.48 13.21 0.00
CA MET A 54 -12.24 12.80 -0.65
C MET A 54 -11.25 13.96 -0.62
N ALA A 55 -9.97 13.66 -0.56
CA ALA A 55 -8.91 14.62 -0.86
C ALA A 55 -8.30 14.23 -2.22
N PRO A 56 -8.85 14.71 -3.36
CA PRO A 56 -8.33 14.33 -4.66
C PRO A 56 -6.92 14.89 -4.81
N PRO A 57 -5.93 14.10 -5.27
CA PRO A 57 -4.53 14.56 -5.40
C PRO A 57 -4.36 15.83 -6.25
N VAL A 58 -5.27 16.04 -7.21
CA VAL A 58 -5.23 17.16 -8.15
C VAL A 58 -5.81 18.45 -7.56
N PHE A 59 -6.73 18.36 -6.59
CA PHE A 59 -7.54 19.50 -6.12
C PHE A 59 -7.40 19.81 -4.63
N ALA A 60 -7.03 18.82 -3.81
CA ALA A 60 -6.86 19.00 -2.38
C ALA A 60 -5.50 19.64 -2.09
N LYS A 61 -5.48 20.98 -2.02
CA LYS A 61 -4.32 21.73 -1.55
C LYS A 61 -4.36 21.84 -0.02
N PRO A 62 -3.22 21.74 0.67
CA PRO A 62 -3.17 21.99 2.09
C PRO A 62 -3.42 23.47 2.38
N ARG A 63 -4.17 23.75 3.45
CA ARG A 63 -4.50 25.13 3.89
C ARG A 63 -3.28 25.91 4.41
N LYS A 64 -2.20 25.21 4.78
CA LYS A 64 -0.90 25.76 5.18
C LYS A 64 0.22 25.07 4.41
N PRO A 65 1.32 25.77 4.08
CA PRO A 65 2.51 25.12 3.56
C PRO A 65 2.97 24.00 4.50
N GLY A 66 3.12 22.77 3.99
CA GLY A 66 3.49 21.59 4.79
C GLY A 66 2.35 20.94 5.59
N GLY A 67 1.11 21.39 5.44
CA GLY A 67 -0.07 20.78 6.07
C GLY A 67 -0.63 19.58 5.29
N GLU A 68 -1.61 18.91 5.89
CA GLU A 68 -2.32 17.79 5.24
C GLU A 68 -3.36 18.30 4.22
N PRO A 69 -3.62 17.55 3.13
CA PRO A 69 -4.68 17.88 2.17
C PRO A 69 -6.06 17.92 2.83
N GLU A 70 -6.84 18.99 2.60
CA GLU A 70 -8.21 19.07 3.14
C GLU A 70 -9.15 18.07 2.43
N LYS A 71 -10.03 17.44 3.21
CA LYS A 71 -11.12 16.62 2.67
C LYS A 71 -12.16 17.53 2.04
N ILE A 72 -12.41 17.34 0.75
CA ILE A 72 -13.44 18.03 -0.02
C ILE A 72 -14.69 17.16 -0.03
N GLU A 73 -15.85 17.77 0.21
CA GLU A 73 -17.15 17.12 0.13
C GLU A 73 -17.65 17.10 -1.32
N PHE A 74 -17.90 15.90 -1.84
CA PHE A 74 -18.51 15.67 -3.13
C PHE A 74 -19.94 15.17 -2.97
N GLY A 75 -20.89 15.90 -3.56
CA GLY A 75 -22.30 15.49 -3.59
C GLY A 75 -22.58 14.38 -4.62
N PRO A 76 -23.87 14.02 -4.82
CA PRO A 76 -24.29 12.89 -5.67
C PRO A 76 -23.78 12.92 -7.13
N TRP A 77 -23.40 14.10 -7.64
CA TRP A 77 -22.89 14.27 -9.01
C TRP A 77 -21.57 13.52 -9.27
N ILE A 78 -20.82 13.15 -8.22
CA ILE A 78 -19.52 12.47 -8.37
C ILE A 78 -19.64 10.99 -8.73
N PHE A 79 -20.77 10.34 -8.42
CA PHE A 79 -20.95 8.89 -8.65
C PHE A 79 -20.91 8.50 -10.13
N PRO A 80 -21.51 9.25 -11.07
CA PRO A 80 -21.29 9.05 -12.50
C PRO A 80 -19.81 9.10 -12.91
N VAL A 81 -19.03 10.04 -12.34
CA VAL A 81 -17.59 10.18 -12.62
C VAL A 81 -16.82 8.96 -12.10
N LEU A 82 -17.10 8.53 -10.85
CA LEU A 82 -16.51 7.33 -10.25
C LEU A 82 -16.83 6.06 -11.05
N ARG A 83 -18.05 5.96 -11.61
CA ARG A 83 -18.45 4.86 -12.49
C ARG A 83 -17.64 4.84 -13.78
N MET A 84 -17.43 5.99 -14.39
CA MET A 84 -16.60 6.11 -15.59
C MET A 84 -15.14 5.75 -15.26
N LEU A 85 -14.62 6.26 -14.14
CA LEU A 85 -13.29 5.94 -13.66
C LEU A 85 -13.10 4.43 -13.46
N GLY A 86 -14.07 3.74 -12.85
CA GLY A 86 -14.01 2.28 -12.70
C GLY A 86 -13.95 1.49 -14.01
N LYS A 87 -14.47 2.05 -15.12
CA LYS A 87 -14.36 1.46 -16.47
C LYS A 87 -12.99 1.73 -17.12
N MET A 88 -12.31 2.78 -16.70
CA MET A 88 -10.98 3.18 -17.18
C MET A 88 -9.82 2.42 -16.50
N LYS A 89 -10.08 1.29 -15.84
CA LYS A 89 -9.05 0.46 -15.19
C LYS A 89 -7.89 0.04 -16.12
N GLY A 90 -8.12 0.01 -17.43
CA GLY A 90 -7.07 -0.27 -18.43
C GLY A 90 -6.00 0.81 -18.55
N LEU A 91 -6.25 2.02 -18.00
CA LEU A 91 -5.25 3.08 -17.93
C LEU A 91 -4.25 2.83 -16.79
N ARG A 92 -4.57 1.94 -15.83
CA ARG A 92 -3.71 1.62 -14.67
C ARG A 92 -2.31 1.21 -15.14
N GLY A 93 -1.28 1.90 -14.65
CA GLY A 93 0.11 1.63 -15.00
C GLY A 93 0.52 2.06 -16.41
N GLY A 94 -0.38 2.63 -17.21
CA GLY A 94 -0.09 3.18 -18.52
C GLY A 94 0.28 4.66 -18.49
N MET A 95 0.63 5.22 -19.66
CA MET A 95 0.99 6.64 -19.80
C MET A 95 -0.14 7.62 -19.43
N PHE A 96 -1.40 7.17 -19.50
CA PHE A 96 -2.55 8.00 -19.14
C PHE A 96 -2.99 7.81 -17.68
N ASP A 97 -2.18 7.12 -16.86
CA ASP A 97 -2.45 6.92 -15.44
C ASP A 97 -2.11 8.18 -14.62
N ILE A 98 -3.06 9.13 -14.55
CA ILE A 98 -2.84 10.38 -13.81
C ILE A 98 -2.57 10.15 -12.32
N PHE A 99 -3.13 9.09 -11.73
CA PHE A 99 -2.89 8.72 -10.33
C PHE A 99 -1.52 8.05 -10.15
N GLY A 100 -1.00 7.44 -11.21
CA GLY A 100 0.34 6.86 -11.29
C GLY A 100 1.49 7.86 -11.17
N TYR A 101 1.24 9.14 -11.42
CA TYR A 101 2.28 10.18 -11.40
C TYR A 101 2.53 10.81 -10.04
N SER A 102 1.70 10.55 -9.03
CA SER A 102 1.89 11.07 -7.68
C SER A 102 3.20 10.55 -7.07
N ALA A 103 3.80 11.35 -6.18
CA ALA A 103 5.00 10.92 -5.45
C ALA A 103 4.73 9.65 -4.63
N GLU A 104 3.56 9.58 -3.99
CA GLU A 104 3.11 8.42 -3.22
C GLU A 104 3.04 7.16 -4.11
N ARG A 105 2.41 7.23 -5.29
CA ARG A 105 2.28 6.04 -6.16
C ARG A 105 3.61 5.60 -6.75
N LYS A 106 4.51 6.53 -7.04
CA LYS A 106 5.90 6.21 -7.46
C LYS A 106 6.65 5.50 -6.33
N MET A 107 6.55 6.02 -5.10
CA MET A 107 7.15 5.40 -3.91
C MET A 107 6.59 3.99 -3.68
N GLU A 108 5.28 3.79 -3.74
CA GLU A 108 4.65 2.47 -3.57
C GLU A 108 5.14 1.45 -4.60
N ARG A 109 5.21 1.84 -5.88
CA ARG A 109 5.73 0.97 -6.95
C ARG A 109 7.21 0.65 -6.75
N ARG A 110 8.00 1.65 -6.33
CA ARG A 110 9.42 1.48 -6.04
C ARG A 110 9.64 0.48 -4.90
N LEU A 111 8.89 0.61 -3.80
CA LEU A 111 8.98 -0.30 -2.64
C LEU A 111 8.68 -1.76 -2.99
N ILE A 112 7.74 -2.02 -3.91
CA ILE A 112 7.47 -3.39 -4.38
C ILE A 112 8.70 -3.97 -5.10
N GLY A 113 9.35 -3.18 -5.95
CA GLY A 113 10.58 -3.57 -6.65
C GLY A 113 11.73 -3.79 -5.67
N GLU A 114 12.01 -2.78 -4.84
CA GLU A 114 13.08 -2.84 -3.81
C GLU A 114 12.89 -4.02 -2.86
N TYR A 115 11.65 -4.36 -2.48
CA TYR A 115 11.38 -5.53 -1.66
C TYR A 115 11.66 -6.85 -2.39
N ARG A 116 11.32 -6.96 -3.67
CA ARG A 116 11.64 -8.16 -4.46
C ARG A 116 13.14 -8.34 -4.57
N ASP A 117 13.85 -7.28 -4.92
CA ASP A 117 15.31 -7.29 -5.05
C ASP A 117 15.97 -7.65 -3.70
N LEU A 118 15.44 -7.11 -2.59
CA LEU A 118 15.88 -7.45 -1.23
C LEU A 118 15.70 -8.95 -0.96
N ILE A 119 14.51 -9.50 -1.20
CA ILE A 119 14.25 -10.93 -0.95
C ILE A 119 15.14 -11.80 -1.84
N GLU A 120 15.26 -11.49 -3.13
CA GLU A 120 16.13 -12.21 -4.07
C GLU A 120 17.60 -12.19 -3.62
N GLY A 121 18.08 -11.06 -3.07
CA GLY A 121 19.41 -10.95 -2.48
C GLY A 121 19.61 -11.73 -1.17
N LEU A 122 18.55 -12.01 -0.43
CA LEU A 122 18.60 -12.79 0.81
C LEU A 122 18.52 -14.30 0.57
N LEU A 123 17.91 -14.75 -0.53
CA LEU A 123 17.75 -16.18 -0.84
C LEU A 123 19.07 -16.98 -0.80
N PRO A 124 20.19 -16.51 -1.37
CA PRO A 124 21.47 -17.22 -1.29
C PRO A 124 22.03 -17.37 0.13
N ARG A 125 21.56 -16.53 1.07
CA ARG A 125 21.99 -16.51 2.47
C ARG A 125 21.08 -17.32 3.38
N LEU A 126 20.01 -17.93 2.83
CA LEU A 126 19.02 -18.67 3.61
C LEU A 126 19.61 -20.01 4.08
N THR A 127 19.87 -20.09 5.38
CA THR A 127 20.36 -21.29 6.07
C THR A 127 19.55 -21.47 7.35
N PRO A 128 19.61 -22.64 8.00
CA PRO A 128 18.95 -22.84 9.31
C PRO A 128 19.39 -21.82 10.37
N GLY A 129 20.62 -21.30 10.30
CA GLY A 129 21.15 -20.31 11.24
C GLY A 129 20.81 -18.86 10.93
N THR A 130 20.27 -18.56 9.74
CA THR A 130 19.91 -17.20 9.29
C THR A 130 18.42 -17.04 9.01
N GLN A 131 17.66 -18.14 9.14
CA GLN A 131 16.24 -18.19 8.81
C GLN A 131 15.41 -17.22 9.67
N ALA A 132 15.77 -17.05 10.94
CA ALA A 132 15.03 -16.18 11.86
C ALA A 132 15.20 -14.70 11.46
N GLU A 133 16.43 -14.28 11.18
CA GLU A 133 16.78 -12.92 10.76
C GLU A 133 16.20 -12.60 9.39
N ILE A 134 16.28 -13.54 8.43
CA ILE A 134 15.69 -13.34 7.10
C ILE A 134 14.16 -13.23 7.19
N ALA A 135 13.51 -14.01 8.06
CA ALA A 135 12.08 -13.88 8.29
C ALA A 135 11.71 -12.52 8.90
N GLU A 136 12.54 -11.99 9.80
CA GLU A 136 12.36 -10.66 10.39
C GLU A 136 12.50 -9.55 9.33
N ILE A 137 13.54 -9.64 8.49
CA ILE A 137 13.73 -8.70 7.37
C ILE A 137 12.55 -8.78 6.39
N ALA A 138 12.09 -9.99 6.06
CA ALA A 138 10.92 -10.18 5.20
C ALA A 138 9.64 -9.58 5.78
N ALA A 139 9.56 -9.44 7.11
CA ALA A 139 8.43 -8.86 7.83
C ALA A 139 8.45 -7.34 7.99
N LEU A 140 9.58 -6.68 7.71
CA LEU A 140 9.73 -5.23 7.81
C LEU A 140 8.66 -4.39 7.08
N PRO A 141 8.10 -4.79 5.92
CA PRO A 141 7.04 -4.01 5.28
C PRO A 141 5.81 -3.78 6.16
N ASP A 142 5.67 -4.53 7.26
CA ASP A 142 4.62 -4.28 8.25
C ASP A 142 4.68 -2.89 8.88
N MET A 143 5.85 -2.25 8.90
CA MET A 143 6.05 -0.89 9.41
C MET A 143 5.44 0.16 8.49
N VAL A 144 5.35 -0.12 7.18
CA VAL A 144 4.87 0.82 6.17
C VAL A 144 3.34 0.82 6.14
N ARG A 145 2.74 1.39 7.19
CA ARG A 145 1.28 1.54 7.36
C ARG A 145 0.83 2.99 7.19
N GLY A 146 -0.48 3.17 7.08
CA GLY A 146 -1.10 4.49 6.95
C GLY A 146 -1.18 4.99 5.50
N TYR A 147 -1.46 6.29 5.36
CA TYR A 147 -1.68 6.96 4.07
C TYR A 147 -0.97 8.31 4.04
N GLY A 148 -0.58 8.77 2.85
CA GLY A 148 0.00 10.10 2.64
C GLY A 148 1.23 10.36 3.54
N PRO A 149 1.30 11.51 4.24
CA PRO A 149 2.48 11.91 5.02
C PRO A 149 2.86 10.98 6.17
N ILE A 150 1.90 10.19 6.67
CA ILE A 150 2.19 9.18 7.71
C ILE A 150 2.94 8.01 7.08
N LYS A 151 2.54 7.60 5.88
CA LYS A 151 3.19 6.51 5.16
C LYS A 151 4.60 6.89 4.73
N GLU A 152 4.81 8.11 4.26
CA GLU A 152 6.13 8.64 3.90
C GLU A 152 7.11 8.58 5.09
N ARG A 153 6.70 9.05 6.27
CA ARG A 153 7.50 8.94 7.51
C ARG A 153 7.78 7.49 7.90
N ASN A 154 6.80 6.60 7.77
CA ASN A 154 7.00 5.18 8.04
C ASN A 154 7.96 4.51 7.06
N VAL A 155 8.05 5.00 5.81
CA VAL A 155 9.03 4.52 4.83
C VAL A 155 10.45 4.93 5.25
N GLU A 156 10.64 6.14 5.77
CA GLU A 156 11.94 6.56 6.32
C GLU A 156 12.39 5.64 7.46
N SER A 157 11.50 5.38 8.43
CA SER A 157 11.80 4.44 9.53
C SER A 157 12.02 3.01 9.05
N TYR A 158 11.30 2.57 8.01
CA TYR A 158 11.51 1.27 7.38
C TYR A 158 12.91 1.14 6.77
N GLU A 159 13.40 2.18 6.09
CA GLU A 159 14.74 2.17 5.49
C GLU A 159 15.83 2.09 6.57
N GLU A 160 15.66 2.81 7.68
CA GLU A 160 16.58 2.77 8.83
C GLU A 160 16.63 1.37 9.47
N GLU A 161 15.47 0.77 9.77
CA GLU A 161 15.41 -0.57 10.37
C GLU A 161 15.91 -1.65 9.40
N LYS A 162 15.61 -1.53 8.10
CA LYS A 162 16.15 -2.42 7.06
C LYS A 162 17.68 -2.41 7.07
N ALA A 163 18.29 -1.22 7.10
CA ALA A 163 19.75 -1.10 7.14
C ALA A 163 20.35 -1.76 8.40
N LYS A 164 19.72 -1.58 9.57
CA LYS A 164 20.17 -2.21 10.82
C LYS A 164 20.09 -3.73 10.77
N LEU A 165 18.97 -4.29 10.30
CA LEU A 165 18.80 -5.74 10.22
C LEU A 165 19.73 -6.40 9.20
N LEU A 166 19.99 -5.72 8.07
CA LEU A 166 20.97 -6.19 7.08
C LEU A 166 22.39 -6.19 7.67
N ALA A 167 22.79 -5.12 8.36
CA ALA A 167 24.09 -5.07 9.04
C ALA A 167 24.23 -6.19 10.08
N ARG A 168 23.18 -6.46 10.88
CA ARG A 168 23.17 -7.56 11.84
C ARG A 168 23.31 -8.93 11.18
N LEU A 169 22.72 -9.11 9.99
CA LEU A 169 22.85 -10.35 9.21
C LEU A 169 24.28 -10.53 8.66
N ASP A 170 25.00 -9.44 8.42
CA ASP A 170 26.39 -9.42 7.95
C ASP A 170 27.41 -9.68 9.07
N GLU A 171 27.03 -9.48 10.34
CA GLU A 171 27.87 -9.84 11.47
C GLU A 171 28.05 -11.37 11.53
N PRO A 172 29.30 -11.87 11.64
CA PRO A 172 29.52 -13.29 11.78
C PRO A 172 28.86 -13.77 13.08
N VAL A 173 27.99 -14.78 12.96
CA VAL A 173 27.33 -15.45 14.10
C VAL A 173 28.42 -15.80 15.11
N GLN A 174 28.54 -15.02 16.19
CA GLN A 174 29.39 -15.37 17.31
C GLN A 174 28.78 -16.63 17.91
N GLN A 175 29.38 -17.78 17.58
CA GLN A 175 29.00 -19.06 18.14
C GLN A 175 29.15 -18.95 19.66
N ALA A 176 28.01 -18.97 20.36
CA ALA A 176 27.99 -19.19 21.80
C ALA A 176 28.60 -20.57 22.05
N ALA A 177 29.77 -20.57 22.71
CA ALA A 177 30.49 -21.74 23.17
C ALA A 177 29.74 -22.47 24.28
#